data_AF-A0A659PVJ0-F1
#
_entry.id   AF-A0A659PVJ0-F1
#
_cell.length_a   1.000
_cell.length_b   1.000
_cell.length_c   1.000
_cell.angle_alpha   90.00
_cell.angle_beta   90.00
_cell.angle_gamma   90.00
#
_symmetry.space_group_name_H-M   'P 1'
#
loop_
_entity.id
_entity.type
_entity.pdbx_description
1 polymer ?
#
loop_
_entity_poly.entity_id
_entity_poly.type
_entity_poly.pdbx_seq_one_letter_code
_entity_poly.pdbx_strand_id
1 'polypeptide(L)' 'HVGVYVGNGKFIQSPRSGQEIKITSLNEEYWQRHYVGARRVMTPKTIR' A
#
# COMPACT_ATOMS: atom_id res chain seq x y z
N HIS A 1 7.16 2.61 -5.65
CA HIS A 1 6.03 1.65 -5.69
C HIS A 1 4.87 2.23 -4.89
N VAL A 2 3.63 1.90 -5.21
CA VAL A 2 2.44 2.37 -4.47
C VAL A 2 1.51 1.19 -4.20
N GLY A 3 0.78 1.26 -3.11
CA GLY A 3 -0.28 0.31 -2.81
C GLY A 3 -1.33 0.93 -1.90
N VAL A 4 -2.42 0.20 -1.69
CA VAL A 4 -3.56 0.69 -0.92
C VAL A 4 -3.52 0.09 0.47
N TYR A 5 -3.49 0.93 1.50
CA TYR A 5 -3.52 0.47 2.88
C TYR A 5 -4.88 -0.14 3.20
N VAL A 6 -4.87 -1.35 3.76
CA VAL A 6 -6.10 -2.12 4.06
C VAL A 6 -6.33 -2.32 5.56
N GLY A 7 -5.46 -1.78 6.41
CA GLY A 7 -5.55 -1.92 7.87
C GLY A 7 -4.54 -2.92 8.44
N ASN A 8 -4.44 -2.96 9.77
CA ASN A 8 -3.56 -3.88 10.52
C ASN A 8 -2.10 -3.90 10.04
N GLY A 9 -1.56 -2.76 9.64
CA GLY A 9 -0.20 -2.66 9.12
C GLY A 9 -0.01 -3.34 7.76
N LYS A 10 -1.09 -3.65 7.02
CA LYS A 10 -1.04 -4.32 5.72
C LYS A 10 -1.53 -3.43 4.59
N PHE A 11 -1.04 -3.72 3.39
CA PHE A 11 -1.44 -3.03 2.16
C PHE A 11 -1.53 -4.02 1.00
N ILE A 12 -2.42 -3.75 0.05
CA ILE A 12 -2.51 -4.49 -1.21
C ILE A 12 -1.62 -3.83 -2.26
N GLN A 13 -0.89 -4.64 -3.01
CA GLN A 13 -0.01 -4.19 -4.08
C GLN A 13 -0.03 -5.09 -5.31
N SER A 14 0.27 -4.49 -6.46
CA SER A 14 0.66 -5.20 -7.68
C SER A 14 2.19 -5.15 -7.79
N PRO A 15 2.91 -6.24 -7.47
CA PRO A 15 4.37 -6.26 -7.51
C PRO A 15 4.92 -6.12 -8.95
N ARG A 16 6.22 -6.36 -9.14
CA ARG A 16 6.84 -6.33 -10.47
C ARG A 16 6.12 -7.25 -11.47
N SER A 17 6.22 -6.91 -12.76
CA SER A 17 5.62 -7.67 -13.86
C SER A 17 5.86 -9.18 -13.74
N GLY A 18 4.81 -9.98 -13.97
CA GLY A 18 4.83 -11.43 -13.84
C GLY A 18 4.55 -11.97 -12.44
N GLN A 19 4.28 -11.10 -11.45
CA GLN A 19 3.84 -11.51 -10.12
C GLN A 19 2.37 -11.18 -9.89
N GLU A 20 1.72 -11.98 -9.05
CA GLU A 20 0.33 -11.80 -8.68
C GLU A 20 0.15 -10.71 -7.62
N ILE A 21 -1.04 -10.09 -7.64
CA ILE A 21 -1.48 -9.13 -6.64
C ILE A 21 -1.50 -9.82 -5.28
N LYS A 22 -0.96 -9.16 -4.26
CA LYS A 22 -0.88 -9.73 -2.90
C LYS A 22 -1.07 -8.67 -1.83
N ILE A 23 -1.48 -9.13 -0.66
CA ILE A 23 -1.51 -8.35 0.58
C ILE A 23 -0.18 -8.58 1.31
N THR A 24 0.49 -7.51 1.67
CA THR A 24 1.84 -7.55 2.27
C THR A 24 1.86 -6.71 3.55
N SER A 25 2.73 -7.08 4.49
CA SER A 25 2.90 -6.34 5.73
C SER A 25 3.84 -5.16 5.52
N LEU A 26 3.45 -3.96 5.95
CA LEU A 26 4.35 -2.81 6.02
C LEU A 26 5.48 -3.03 7.01
N ASN A 27 5.30 -3.90 8.01
CA ASN A 27 6.31 -4.20 9.03
C ASN A 27 7.46 -5.08 8.52
N GLU A 28 7.36 -5.62 7.29
CA GLU A 28 8.50 -6.32 6.68
C GLU A 28 9.65 -5.33 6.43
N GLU A 29 10.87 -5.75 6.72
CA GLU A 29 12.06 -4.90 6.70
C GLU A 29 12.25 -4.15 5.37
N TYR A 30 12.01 -4.83 4.25
CA TYR A 30 12.06 -4.19 2.93
C TYR A 30 11.09 -3.00 2.85
N TRP A 31 9.84 -3.16 3.29
CA TRP A 31 8.85 -2.09 3.20
C TRP A 31 9.08 -0.98 4.23
N GLN A 32 9.60 -1.30 5.41
CA GLN A 32 10.04 -0.29 6.39
C GLN A 32 11.15 0.60 5.82
N ARG A 33 12.18 0.01 5.20
CA ARG A 33 13.29 0.77 4.61
C ARG A 33 12.89 1.64 3.41
N HIS A 34 11.83 1.26 2.69
CA HIS A 34 11.38 1.94 1.47
C HIS A 34 10.12 2.80 1.68
N TYR A 35 9.64 2.94 2.92
CA TYR A 35 8.47 3.75 3.21
C TYR A 35 8.81 5.25 3.11
N VAL A 36 8.15 5.94 2.18
CA VAL A 36 8.33 7.39 1.96
C VAL A 36 7.20 8.19 2.64
N GLY A 37 6.00 7.64 2.72
CA GLY A 37 4.84 8.32 3.29
C GLY A 37 3.52 7.71 2.82
N ALA A 38 2.41 8.25 3.32
CA ALA A 38 1.07 7.86 2.95
C ALA A 38 0.18 9.09 2.76
N ARG A 39 -0.79 8.98 1.84
CA ARG A 39 -1.78 10.03 1.58
C ARG A 39 -3.17 9.41 1.47
N ARG A 40 -4.16 10.07 2.09
CA ARG A 40 -5.57 9.74 1.94
C ARG A 40 -6.15 10.49 0.75
N VAL A 41 -6.58 9.74 -0.28
CA VAL A 41 -7.26 10.31 -1.46
C VAL A 41 -8.78 10.36 -1.28
N MET A 42 -9.35 9.46 -0.47
CA MET A 42 -10.78 9.44 -0.16
C MET A 42 -11.10 10.46 0.93
N THR A 43 -11.65 11.60 0.52
CA THR A 43 -12.18 12.69 1.34
C THR A 43 -13.66 12.93 0.99
N PRO A 44 -14.44 13.63 1.83
CA PRO A 44 -15.83 13.97 1.50
C PRO A 44 -16.00 14.69 0.16
N LYS A 45 -15.00 15.46 -0.28
CA LYS A 45 -15.01 16.18 -1.56
C LYS A 45 -14.78 15.27 -2.78
N THR A 46 -14.12 14.15 -2.58
CA THR A 46 -13.69 13.22 -3.66
C THR A 46 -14.52 11.96 -3.74
N ILE A 47 -15.32 11.67 -2.70
CA ILE A 47 -16.32 10.60 -2.73
C ILE A 47 -17.56 11.22 -3.41
N ARG A 48 -17.95 10.66 -4.55
CA ARG A 48 -19.19 10.99 -5.26
C ARG A 48 -20.26 9.97 -4.95
#